data_AF-A0A2I0J476-F1
#
_entry.id   AF-A0A2I0J476-F1
#
_cell.length_a   1.000
_cell.length_b   1.000
_cell.length_c   1.000
_cell.angle_alpha   90.00
_cell.angle_beta   90.00
_cell.angle_gamma   90.00
#
_symmetry.space_group_name_H-M   'P 1'
#
loop_
_entity.id
_entity.type
_entity.pdbx_description
1 polymer ?
#
loop_
_entity_poly.entity_id
_entity_poly.type
_entity_poly.pdbx_seq_one_letter_code
_entity_poly.pdbx_strand_id
1 'polypeptide(L)'
;MDGPEFPDRSHTEVKTTEHLLRRSDRIRSTPKYLKDFEVRIHTALYTPPSSPTSSKSSGMVHSIQQYLSYSGASNRYLAYVSALDSDVEPTSYQDAAINPRWREAMAEEIKALEANGTWTIERLPPGKRPIDCRWVYKIKRRANGSIERYKARLVAKGFTQIEGVDFHETFAPVAKLVTVRCLLAVAVAKGWEIHQMDVNNAFLHGDLDEEVYMHLPPGYSSSRQGIVCRLQKSLYGLRQAPRNWYAKLAESMSHYGFRQSGADHSLFVFNRGDIFLAALVYVDDILVVGNNHEQCTCFKRYLDRCFRIKDLEPVRYFLGIEVFHSGPVGEATCHIINLMATWTKLTSFSPCRQLGEGQ
;
A
#
# COMPACT_ATOMS: atom_id res chain seq x y z
N MET A 1 -39.29 53.61 20.22
CA MET A 1 -39.16 52.17 19.88
C MET A 1 -38.05 52.10 18.87
N ASP A 2 -36.84 52.06 19.39
CA ASP A 2 -35.60 52.04 18.65
C ASP A 2 -35.32 50.60 18.21
N GLY A 3 -35.30 50.37 16.90
CA GLY A 3 -34.81 49.13 16.30
C GLY A 3 -33.30 49.27 16.05
N PRO A 4 -32.48 48.23 16.30
CA PRO A 4 -31.04 48.40 16.29
C PRO A 4 -30.48 48.44 14.86
N GLU A 5 -29.74 49.51 14.57
CA GLU A 5 -28.74 49.58 13.50
C GLU A 5 -27.63 48.56 13.74
N PHE A 6 -27.30 47.77 12.71
CA PHE A 6 -26.07 46.98 12.67
C PHE A 6 -25.12 47.57 11.62
N PRO A 7 -23.86 47.83 11.98
CA PRO A 7 -22.91 48.48 11.10
C PRO A 7 -22.34 47.51 10.05
N ASP A 8 -22.13 48.08 8.87
CA ASP A 8 -21.37 47.56 7.73
C ASP A 8 -20.03 46.93 8.19
N ARG A 9 -19.85 45.65 7.89
CA ARG A 9 -18.56 44.95 8.03
C ARG A 9 -18.05 44.63 6.64
N SER A 10 -17.19 45.53 6.19
CA SER A 10 -16.10 45.32 5.23
C SER A 10 -15.75 43.84 5.03
N HIS A 11 -15.83 43.40 3.78
CA HIS A 11 -15.29 42.14 3.29
C HIS A 11 -13.80 42.03 3.63
N THR A 12 -13.48 41.33 4.72
CA THR A 12 -12.15 40.77 4.92
C THR A 12 -12.11 39.46 4.15
N GLU A 13 -11.49 39.46 2.98
CA GLU A 13 -11.11 38.24 2.26
C GLU A 13 -10.31 37.33 3.19
N VAL A 14 -10.95 36.25 3.66
CA VAL A 14 -10.24 35.11 4.23
C VAL A 14 -9.57 34.39 3.06
N LYS A 15 -8.26 34.60 2.89
CA LYS A 15 -7.43 33.76 2.03
C LYS A 15 -7.42 32.34 2.59
N THR A 16 -8.35 31.51 2.13
CA THR A 16 -8.28 30.06 2.28
C THR A 16 -7.02 29.63 1.54
N THR A 17 -5.96 29.32 2.30
CA THR A 17 -4.75 28.76 1.73
C THR A 17 -5.09 27.32 1.36
N GLU A 18 -5.59 27.10 0.14
CA GLU A 18 -5.79 25.74 -0.39
C GLU A 18 -4.46 25.01 -0.29
N HIS A 19 -4.42 24.00 0.57
CA HIS A 19 -3.26 23.14 0.74
C HIS A 19 -3.20 22.18 -0.46
N LEU A 20 -2.86 22.72 -1.63
CA LEU A 20 -2.85 21.97 -2.89
C LEU A 20 -1.91 20.76 -2.76
N LEU A 21 -2.48 19.57 -2.90
CA LEU A 21 -1.71 18.33 -3.00
C LEU A 21 -0.71 18.47 -4.15
N ARG A 22 0.54 18.11 -3.89
CA ARG A 22 1.60 18.18 -4.89
C ARG A 22 1.19 17.45 -6.17
N ARG A 23 1.43 18.11 -7.30
CA ARG A 23 1.34 17.51 -8.62
C ARG A 23 2.70 17.01 -9.11
N SER A 24 2.69 16.01 -9.99
CA SER A 24 3.92 15.50 -10.60
C SER A 24 4.38 16.41 -11.74
N ASP A 25 5.56 17.03 -11.59
CA ASP A 25 6.21 17.82 -12.67
C ASP A 25 7.05 16.95 -13.63
N ARG A 26 6.98 15.62 -13.50
CA ARG A 26 7.83 14.71 -14.26
C ARG A 26 7.36 14.59 -15.71
N ILE A 27 8.23 14.98 -16.65
CA ILE A 27 8.03 14.71 -18.09
C ILE A 27 8.12 13.20 -18.33
N ARG A 28 7.03 12.59 -18.84
CA ARG A 28 7.00 11.18 -19.23
C ARG A 28 7.69 11.03 -20.60
N SER A 29 8.75 10.23 -20.67
CA SER A 29 9.41 9.87 -21.92
C SER A 29 9.64 8.36 -21.99
N THR A 30 9.53 7.77 -23.17
CA THR A 30 9.86 6.35 -23.39
C THR A 30 11.27 6.05 -22.88
N PRO A 31 11.48 4.99 -22.09
CA PRO A 31 12.79 4.67 -21.55
C PRO A 31 13.80 4.50 -22.69
N LYS A 32 14.87 5.29 -22.67
CA LYS A 32 15.85 5.36 -23.78
C LYS A 32 16.50 4.01 -24.10
N TYR A 33 16.57 3.10 -23.13
CA TYR A 33 17.17 1.76 -23.28
C TYR A 33 16.31 0.76 -24.08
N LEU A 34 15.06 1.09 -24.40
CA LEU A 34 14.17 0.24 -25.21
C LEU A 34 14.24 0.53 -26.71
N LYS A 35 15.04 1.52 -27.14
CA LYS A 35 15.13 1.91 -28.56
C LYS A 35 15.80 0.86 -29.46
N ASP A 36 16.60 -0.03 -28.89
CA ASP A 36 17.45 -0.96 -29.64
C ASP A 36 16.98 -2.44 -29.56
N PHE A 37 15.80 -2.71 -29.00
CA PHE A 37 15.26 -4.07 -28.86
C PHE A 37 14.25 -4.39 -29.97
N GLU A 38 14.65 -5.16 -30.99
CA GLU A 38 13.73 -5.85 -31.90
C GLU A 38 13.18 -7.12 -31.23
N VAL A 39 11.85 -7.23 -31.12
CA VAL A 39 11.18 -8.44 -30.61
C VAL A 39 10.88 -9.36 -31.79
N ARG A 40 11.70 -10.40 -32.00
CA ARG A 40 11.35 -11.54 -32.86
C ARG A 40 10.64 -12.62 -32.05
N ILE A 41 9.34 -12.77 -32.29
CA ILE A 41 8.53 -13.83 -31.68
C ILE A 41 8.75 -15.11 -32.49
N HIS A 42 9.49 -16.08 -31.92
CA HIS A 42 9.54 -17.44 -32.47
C HIS A 42 8.35 -18.24 -31.95
N THR A 43 7.41 -18.54 -32.84
CA THR A 43 6.32 -19.50 -32.61
C THR A 43 6.91 -20.91 -32.62
N ALA A 44 7.05 -21.55 -31.46
CA ALA A 44 7.51 -22.94 -31.37
C ALA A 44 6.32 -23.90 -31.34
N LEU A 45 6.20 -24.72 -32.39
CA LEU A 45 5.32 -25.88 -32.46
C LEU A 45 5.78 -26.96 -31.47
N TYR A 46 4.84 -27.55 -30.74
CA TYR A 46 5.07 -28.52 -29.67
C TYR A 46 5.16 -29.95 -30.22
N THR A 47 6.26 -30.66 -29.94
CA THR A 47 6.35 -32.13 -30.02
C THR A 47 7.02 -32.66 -28.76
N PRO A 48 6.46 -33.68 -28.08
CA PRO A 48 7.01 -34.16 -26.82
C PRO A 48 8.04 -35.28 -27.06
N PRO A 49 9.14 -35.33 -26.30
CA PRO A 49 9.91 -36.55 -26.15
C PRO A 49 10.00 -37.06 -24.71
N SER A 50 10.00 -38.39 -24.64
CA SER A 50 10.32 -39.28 -23.54
C SER A 50 11.67 -38.99 -22.87
N SER A 51 11.70 -39.05 -21.53
CA SER A 51 12.89 -39.04 -20.67
C SER A 51 13.70 -40.35 -20.77
N PRO A 52 14.90 -40.48 -20.14
CA PRO A 52 15.76 -39.47 -19.48
C PRO A 52 17.26 -39.58 -19.84
N THR A 53 18.04 -38.49 -19.77
CA THR A 53 19.38 -38.43 -19.12
C THR A 53 20.10 -37.07 -19.34
N SER A 54 20.81 -36.66 -18.28
CA SER A 54 21.86 -35.61 -18.15
C SER A 54 21.69 -34.23 -18.79
N SER A 55 21.38 -33.26 -17.91
CA SER A 55 22.05 -31.96 -17.75
C SER A 55 22.68 -31.29 -18.98
N LYS A 56 22.08 -30.16 -19.43
CA LYS A 56 22.73 -28.83 -19.48
C LYS A 56 21.80 -27.71 -19.96
N SER A 57 22.03 -26.53 -19.35
CA SER A 57 21.66 -25.16 -19.71
C SER A 57 20.18 -24.75 -19.71
N SER A 58 19.65 -24.45 -18.52
CA SER A 58 18.89 -23.21 -18.38
C SER A 58 19.91 -22.06 -18.43
N GLY A 59 19.70 -21.06 -19.28
CA GLY A 59 20.64 -19.98 -19.62
C GLY A 59 20.99 -19.00 -18.49
N MET A 60 21.18 -19.48 -17.27
CA MET A 60 21.55 -18.69 -16.09
C MET A 60 22.98 -19.06 -15.68
N VAL A 61 23.94 -18.21 -16.06
CA VAL A 61 25.38 -18.41 -15.81
C VAL A 61 25.71 -18.47 -14.31
N HIS A 62 24.85 -17.94 -13.44
CA HIS A 62 24.94 -18.04 -11.99
C HIS A 62 23.57 -18.36 -11.40
N SER A 63 23.23 -19.65 -11.28
CA SER A 63 22.01 -20.03 -10.57
C SER A 63 22.17 -19.74 -9.08
N ILE A 64 21.24 -18.97 -8.49
CA ILE A 64 21.24 -18.67 -7.06
C ILE A 64 21.17 -19.96 -6.21
N GLN A 65 20.62 -21.05 -6.78
CA GLN A 65 20.55 -22.37 -6.14
C GLN A 65 21.94 -22.97 -5.85
N GLN A 66 22.99 -22.55 -6.57
CA GLN A 66 24.36 -23.00 -6.33
C GLN A 66 25.04 -22.28 -5.14
N TYR A 67 24.44 -21.20 -4.65
CA TYR A 67 24.97 -20.37 -3.55
C TYR A 67 24.05 -20.32 -2.33
N LEU A 68 22.85 -20.89 -2.41
CA LEU A 68 21.90 -21.02 -1.31
C LEU A 68 22.02 -22.41 -0.69
N SER A 69 22.47 -22.49 0.56
CA SER A 69 22.39 -23.70 1.38
C SER A 69 21.44 -23.47 2.55
N TYR A 70 20.49 -24.39 2.73
CA TYR A 70 19.62 -24.42 3.90
C TYR A 70 20.16 -25.31 5.02
N SER A 71 21.39 -25.84 4.88
CA SER A 71 21.98 -26.78 5.84
C SER A 71 22.20 -26.19 7.25
N GLY A 72 22.37 -24.86 7.35
CA GLY A 72 22.49 -24.15 8.63
C GLY A 72 21.18 -23.52 9.12
N ALA A 73 20.06 -23.72 8.42
CA ALA A 73 18.80 -23.11 8.80
C ALA A 73 18.15 -23.87 9.96
N SER A 74 17.53 -23.13 10.88
CA SER A 74 16.81 -23.76 12.00
C SER A 74 15.70 -24.69 11.51
N ASN A 75 15.42 -25.77 12.24
CA ASN A 75 14.30 -26.68 11.94
C ASN A 75 12.96 -25.94 11.79
N ARG A 76 12.77 -24.86 12.55
CA ARG A 76 11.59 -24.00 12.45
C ARG A 76 11.51 -23.28 11.09
N TYR A 77 12.63 -22.78 10.58
CA TYR A 77 12.70 -22.14 9.27
C TYR A 77 12.53 -23.17 8.14
N LEU A 78 13.13 -24.35 8.25
CA LEU A 78 12.95 -25.44 7.29
C LEU A 78 11.49 -25.91 7.22
N ALA A 79 10.83 -26.05 8.38
CA ALA A 79 9.40 -26.34 8.45
C ALA A 79 8.55 -25.23 7.81
N TYR A 80 8.92 -23.97 8.00
CA TYR A 80 8.25 -22.84 7.35
C TYR A 80 8.38 -22.87 5.83
N VAL A 81 9.59 -23.07 5.30
CA VAL A 81 9.85 -23.16 3.85
C VAL A 81 9.10 -24.35 3.23
N SER A 82 9.15 -25.52 3.86
CA SER A 82 8.41 -26.71 3.41
C SER A 82 6.89 -26.46 3.37
N ALA A 83 6.35 -25.78 4.39
CA ALA A 83 4.94 -25.43 4.42
C ALA A 83 4.54 -24.37 3.36
N LEU A 84 5.46 -23.55 2.87
CA LEU A 84 5.17 -22.62 1.77
C LEU A 84 4.90 -23.35 0.46
N ASP A 85 5.61 -24.45 0.21
CA ASP A 85 5.49 -25.23 -1.03
C ASP A 85 4.28 -26.19 -1.01
N SER A 86 3.72 -26.50 0.16
CA SER A 86 2.64 -27.49 0.29
C SER A 86 1.25 -26.98 -0.10
N ASP A 87 0.98 -25.68 0.03
CA ASP A 87 -0.35 -25.11 -0.22
C ASP A 87 -0.36 -24.22 -1.47
N VAL A 88 -1.28 -24.49 -2.40
CA VAL A 88 -1.43 -23.71 -3.64
C VAL A 88 -2.50 -22.63 -3.44
N GLU A 89 -2.13 -21.37 -3.68
CA GLU A 89 -3.07 -20.24 -3.72
C GLU A 89 -3.87 -20.28 -5.03
N PRO A 90 -5.21 -20.18 -4.99
CA PRO A 90 -6.02 -20.19 -6.20
C PRO A 90 -5.74 -18.96 -7.05
N THR A 91 -5.80 -19.12 -8.37
CA THR A 91 -5.57 -18.02 -9.32
C THR A 91 -6.87 -17.50 -9.93
N SER A 92 -7.97 -18.25 -9.78
CA SER A 92 -9.30 -17.91 -10.28
C SER A 92 -10.36 -17.98 -9.17
N TYR A 93 -11.47 -17.26 -9.39
CA TYR A 93 -12.64 -17.37 -8.52
C TYR A 93 -13.22 -18.80 -8.51
N GLN A 94 -13.22 -19.47 -9.66
CA GLN A 94 -13.80 -20.81 -9.82
C GLN A 94 -13.07 -21.82 -8.93
N ASP A 95 -11.74 -21.77 -8.88
CA ASP A 95 -10.94 -22.64 -8.02
C ASP A 95 -11.14 -22.30 -6.53
N ALA A 96 -11.16 -21.01 -6.21
CA ALA A 96 -11.32 -20.53 -4.84
C ALA A 96 -12.71 -20.88 -4.26
N ALA A 97 -13.77 -20.74 -5.06
CA ALA A 97 -15.15 -20.92 -4.64
C ALA A 97 -15.45 -22.37 -4.18
N ILE A 98 -14.68 -23.35 -4.64
CA ILE A 98 -14.81 -24.75 -4.22
C ILE A 98 -14.44 -24.90 -2.73
N ASN A 99 -13.47 -24.13 -2.24
CA ASN A 99 -12.98 -24.25 -0.87
C ASN A 99 -13.77 -23.34 0.09
N PRO A 100 -14.37 -23.87 1.18
CA PRO A 100 -15.12 -23.07 2.14
C PRO A 100 -14.29 -21.95 2.78
N ARG A 101 -13.00 -22.17 3.04
CA ARG A 101 -12.12 -21.17 3.68
C ARG A 101 -11.91 -19.93 2.80
N TRP A 102 -11.86 -20.11 1.48
CA TRP A 102 -11.77 -19.00 0.55
C TRP A 102 -13.12 -18.29 0.38
N ARG A 103 -14.25 -19.02 0.41
CA ARG A 103 -15.59 -18.41 0.41
C ARG A 103 -15.82 -17.52 1.63
N GLU A 104 -15.45 -17.99 2.81
CA GLU A 104 -15.50 -17.20 4.04
C GLU A 104 -14.64 -15.94 3.93
N ALA A 105 -13.39 -16.06 3.47
CA ALA A 105 -12.51 -14.91 3.26
C ALA A 105 -13.07 -13.90 2.24
N MET A 106 -13.72 -14.35 1.16
CA MET A 106 -14.39 -13.47 0.20
C MET A 106 -15.61 -12.79 0.81
N ALA A 107 -16.41 -13.51 1.60
CA ALA A 107 -17.59 -12.95 2.27
C ALA A 107 -17.19 -11.88 3.30
N GLU A 108 -16.12 -12.10 4.08
CA GLU A 108 -15.57 -11.11 5.00
C GLU A 108 -15.12 -9.83 4.28
N GLU A 109 -14.45 -9.97 3.14
CA GLU A 109 -14.02 -8.83 2.33
C GLU A 109 -15.23 -8.04 1.78
N ILE A 110 -16.23 -8.72 1.20
CA ILE A 110 -17.47 -8.05 0.74
C ILE A 110 -18.15 -7.31 1.88
N LYS A 111 -18.31 -7.96 3.04
CA LYS A 111 -18.92 -7.34 4.22
C LYS A 111 -18.14 -6.10 4.68
N ALA A 112 -16.81 -6.13 4.63
CA ALA A 112 -15.97 -4.98 4.96
C ALA A 112 -16.16 -3.83 3.95
N LEU A 113 -16.27 -4.14 2.66
CA LEU A 113 -16.51 -3.16 1.60
C LEU A 113 -17.90 -2.51 1.71
N GLU A 114 -18.93 -3.29 2.01
CA GLU A 114 -20.29 -2.80 2.25
C GLU A 114 -20.37 -1.95 3.51
N ALA A 115 -19.74 -2.38 4.62
CA ALA A 115 -19.68 -1.61 5.86
C ALA A 115 -18.93 -0.26 5.69
N ASN A 116 -17.96 -0.21 4.79
CA ASN A 116 -17.25 1.02 4.44
C ASN A 116 -18.02 1.92 3.47
N GLY A 117 -19.14 1.45 2.91
CA GLY A 117 -19.88 2.15 1.87
C GLY A 117 -19.05 2.32 0.58
N THR A 118 -18.21 1.33 0.24
CA THR A 118 -17.27 1.46 -0.89
C THR A 118 -17.99 1.62 -2.23
N TRP A 119 -19.18 1.06 -2.39
CA TRP A 119 -19.97 1.19 -3.60
C TRP A 119 -21.47 1.27 -3.33
N THR A 120 -22.20 1.77 -4.32
CA THR A 120 -23.65 1.64 -4.45
C THR A 120 -23.98 0.77 -5.66
N ILE A 121 -25.09 0.03 -5.58
CA ILE A 121 -25.54 -0.87 -6.65
C ILE A 121 -26.56 -0.15 -7.52
N GLU A 122 -26.21 0.10 -8.79
CA GLU A 122 -26.98 0.96 -9.69
C GLU A 122 -27.04 0.38 -11.11
N ARG A 123 -27.98 0.86 -11.94
CA ARG A 123 -27.95 0.56 -13.37
C ARG A 123 -26.86 1.38 -14.05
N LEU A 124 -26.11 0.75 -14.94
CA LEU A 124 -25.09 1.44 -15.72
C LEU A 124 -25.73 2.56 -16.57
N PRO A 125 -25.30 3.83 -16.42
CA PRO A 125 -25.82 4.91 -17.24
C PRO A 125 -25.44 4.76 -18.71
N PRO A 126 -26.26 5.28 -19.65
CA PRO A 126 -25.92 5.29 -21.06
C PRO A 126 -24.57 5.98 -21.34
N GLY A 127 -23.74 5.37 -22.18
CA GLY A 127 -22.44 5.94 -22.58
C GLY A 127 -21.30 5.72 -21.59
N LYS A 128 -21.55 5.16 -20.40
CA LYS A 128 -20.50 4.81 -19.44
C LYS A 128 -20.03 3.37 -19.65
N ARG A 129 -18.78 3.09 -19.26
CA ARG A 129 -18.18 1.75 -19.33
C ARG A 129 -17.69 1.34 -17.95
N PRO A 130 -18.16 0.21 -17.41
CA PRO A 130 -17.66 -0.31 -16.15
C PRO A 130 -16.28 -0.95 -16.34
N ILE A 131 -15.43 -0.83 -15.33
CA ILE A 131 -14.18 -1.56 -15.24
C ILE A 131 -14.41 -2.94 -14.65
N ASP A 132 -13.55 -3.88 -15.03
CA ASP A 132 -13.54 -5.21 -14.43
C ASP A 132 -12.94 -5.20 -13.02
N CYS A 133 -13.19 -6.28 -12.28
CA CYS A 133 -12.49 -6.61 -11.05
C CYS A 133 -12.05 -8.07 -11.02
N ARG A 134 -11.16 -8.40 -10.08
CA ARG A 134 -10.73 -9.78 -9.81
C ARG A 134 -10.46 -9.99 -8.33
N TRP A 135 -10.53 -11.24 -7.90
CA TRP A 135 -10.09 -11.65 -6.59
C TRP A 135 -8.58 -11.91 -6.56
N VAL A 136 -7.92 -11.51 -5.48
CA VAL A 136 -6.52 -11.84 -5.17
C VAL A 136 -6.49 -12.59 -3.85
N TYR A 137 -5.87 -13.77 -3.87
CA TYR A 137 -5.86 -14.69 -2.74
C TYR A 137 -4.46 -14.79 -2.13
N LYS A 138 -4.39 -14.82 -0.80
CA LYS A 138 -3.14 -14.99 -0.06
C LYS A 138 -3.35 -15.80 1.21
N ILE A 139 -2.51 -16.80 1.43
CA ILE A 139 -2.43 -17.50 2.72
C ILE A 139 -1.49 -16.72 3.63
N LYS A 140 -1.99 -16.31 4.79
CA LYS A 140 -1.17 -15.71 5.85
C LYS A 140 -0.75 -16.81 6.81
N ARG A 141 0.56 -16.86 7.11
CA ARG A 141 1.17 -17.86 8.00
C ARG A 141 1.81 -17.21 9.19
N ARG A 142 1.81 -17.93 10.31
CA ARG A 142 2.56 -17.58 11.51
C ARG A 142 4.04 -17.92 11.33
N ALA A 143 4.89 -17.40 12.21
CA ALA A 143 6.34 -17.64 12.20
C ALA A 143 6.75 -19.11 12.44
N ASN A 144 5.82 -20.01 12.76
CA ASN A 144 6.05 -21.46 12.86
C ASN A 144 5.59 -22.22 11.60
N GLY A 145 5.15 -21.53 10.54
CA GLY A 145 4.67 -22.14 9.30
C GLY A 145 3.18 -22.48 9.29
N SER A 146 2.49 -22.47 10.44
CA SER A 146 1.06 -22.77 10.47
C SER A 146 0.23 -21.67 9.81
N ILE A 147 -0.90 -22.05 9.22
CA ILE A 147 -1.82 -21.11 8.59
C ILE A 147 -2.45 -20.25 9.69
N GLU A 148 -2.26 -18.94 9.57
CA GLU A 148 -2.92 -17.94 10.43
C GLU A 148 -4.33 -17.68 9.92
N ARG A 149 -4.46 -17.38 8.61
CA ARG A 149 -5.74 -17.10 7.95
C ARG A 149 -5.65 -17.13 6.44
N TYR A 150 -6.80 -17.30 5.81
CA TYR A 150 -7.02 -17.10 4.38
C TYR A 150 -7.38 -15.63 4.14
N LYS A 151 -6.76 -14.97 3.17
CA LYS A 151 -7.02 -13.57 2.83
C LYS A 151 -7.44 -13.45 1.37
N ALA A 152 -8.67 -13.03 1.13
CA ALA A 152 -9.13 -12.61 -0.19
C ALA A 152 -9.17 -11.09 -0.24
N ARG A 153 -8.85 -10.50 -1.39
CA ARG A 153 -9.05 -9.08 -1.68
C ARG A 153 -9.72 -8.91 -3.02
N LEU A 154 -10.68 -7.99 -3.08
CA LEU A 154 -11.27 -7.59 -4.33
C LEU A 154 -10.47 -6.42 -4.92
N VAL A 155 -10.02 -6.58 -6.16
CA VAL A 155 -9.12 -5.63 -6.82
C VAL A 155 -9.73 -5.22 -8.15
N ALA A 156 -9.92 -3.93 -8.35
CA ALA A 156 -10.29 -3.34 -9.63
C ALA A 156 -9.16 -3.53 -10.66
N LYS A 157 -9.52 -3.80 -11.92
CA LYS A 157 -8.58 -3.86 -13.03
C LYS A 157 -8.24 -2.44 -13.53
N GLY A 158 -7.74 -1.57 -12.66
CA GLY A 158 -7.52 -0.16 -13.00
C GLY A 158 -6.50 0.09 -14.11
N PHE A 159 -5.75 -0.93 -14.57
CA PHE A 159 -4.95 -0.82 -15.78
C PHE A 159 -5.79 -0.52 -17.03
N THR A 160 -7.09 -0.86 -17.02
CA THR A 160 -8.06 -0.53 -18.09
C THR A 160 -8.62 0.89 -18.01
N GLN A 161 -8.30 1.65 -16.95
CA GLN A 161 -8.75 3.04 -16.79
C GLN A 161 -8.03 3.99 -17.77
N ILE A 162 -8.75 5.00 -18.21
CA ILE A 162 -8.31 6.02 -19.17
C ILE A 162 -8.06 7.35 -18.42
N GLU A 163 -6.86 7.91 -18.61
CA GLU A 163 -6.45 9.22 -18.06
C GLU A 163 -7.32 10.34 -18.70
N GLY A 164 -7.83 11.25 -17.88
CA GLY A 164 -8.75 12.32 -18.29
C GLY A 164 -10.22 11.90 -18.42
N VAL A 165 -10.54 10.62 -18.21
CA VAL A 165 -11.91 10.12 -18.15
C VAL A 165 -12.19 9.49 -16.79
N ASP A 166 -11.43 8.47 -16.41
CA ASP A 166 -11.65 7.68 -15.19
C ASP A 166 -10.79 8.17 -14.01
N PHE A 167 -9.74 8.93 -14.29
CA PHE A 167 -8.86 9.56 -13.30
C PHE A 167 -8.12 10.73 -13.93
N HIS A 168 -7.75 11.71 -13.11
CA HIS A 168 -7.01 12.89 -13.57
C HIS A 168 -5.58 12.93 -13.03
N GLU A 169 -5.37 12.43 -11.81
CA GLU A 169 -4.07 12.45 -11.16
C GLU A 169 -3.86 11.21 -10.31
N THR A 170 -2.64 10.67 -10.31
CA THR A 170 -2.31 9.43 -9.59
C THR A 170 -1.13 9.59 -8.64
N PHE A 171 -0.55 10.79 -8.55
CA PHE A 171 0.66 11.00 -7.78
C PHE A 171 0.38 10.94 -6.27
N ALA A 172 1.14 10.08 -5.59
CA ALA A 172 1.22 9.98 -4.14
C ALA A 172 2.70 10.05 -3.72
N PRO A 173 3.06 10.88 -2.73
CA PRO A 173 4.41 10.91 -2.18
C PRO A 173 4.86 9.56 -1.59
N VAL A 174 6.14 9.26 -1.74
CA VAL A 174 6.79 8.07 -1.17
C VAL A 174 7.95 8.53 -0.30
N ALA A 175 8.02 8.01 0.93
CA ALA A 175 9.08 8.37 1.86
C ALA A 175 10.46 8.08 1.27
N LYS A 176 11.33 9.09 1.30
CA LYS A 176 12.70 8.94 0.83
C LYS A 176 13.51 8.20 1.88
N LEU A 177 14.35 7.26 1.46
CA LEU A 177 15.22 6.52 2.38
C LEU A 177 16.18 7.44 3.17
N VAL A 178 16.60 8.56 2.58
CA VAL A 178 17.39 9.60 3.27
C VAL A 178 16.58 10.18 4.44
N THR A 179 15.31 10.52 4.24
CA THR A 179 14.42 11.01 5.29
C THR A 179 14.25 9.98 6.39
N VAL A 180 14.03 8.71 6.05
CA VAL A 180 13.93 7.60 7.02
C VAL A 180 15.18 7.55 7.89
N ARG A 181 16.36 7.51 7.27
CA ARG A 181 17.65 7.44 7.98
C ARG A 181 17.90 8.66 8.87
N CYS A 182 17.65 9.86 8.34
CA CYS A 182 17.81 11.09 9.10
C CYS A 182 16.87 11.15 10.30
N LEU A 183 15.59 10.81 10.11
CA LEU A 183 14.60 10.83 11.19
C LEU A 183 14.97 9.84 12.30
N LEU A 184 15.33 8.61 11.93
CA LEU A 184 15.77 7.60 12.89
C LEU A 184 17.06 8.04 13.62
N ALA A 185 18.06 8.57 12.92
CA ALA A 185 19.30 9.04 13.53
C ALA A 185 19.07 10.17 14.54
N VAL A 186 18.20 11.13 14.21
CA VAL A 186 17.82 12.21 15.12
C VAL A 186 17.06 11.67 16.33
N ALA A 187 16.11 10.76 16.11
CA ALA A 187 15.34 10.15 17.20
C ALA A 187 16.26 9.45 18.21
N VAL A 188 17.21 8.65 17.72
CA VAL A 188 18.23 7.99 18.55
C VAL A 188 19.08 9.01 19.30
N ALA A 189 19.64 10.00 18.60
CA ALA A 189 20.53 10.98 19.21
C ALA A 189 19.84 11.85 20.28
N LYS A 190 18.52 11.98 20.21
CA LYS A 190 17.69 12.77 21.13
C LYS A 190 16.95 11.93 22.17
N GLY A 191 17.05 10.59 22.11
CA GLY A 191 16.28 9.70 22.98
C GLY A 191 14.76 9.80 22.79
N TRP A 192 14.31 10.06 21.56
CA TRP A 192 12.88 10.13 21.23
C TRP A 192 12.30 8.72 21.04
N GLU A 193 11.03 8.57 21.38
CA GLU A 193 10.31 7.32 21.14
C GLU A 193 10.07 7.12 19.64
N ILE A 194 10.11 5.86 19.19
CA ILE A 194 9.90 5.49 17.79
C ILE A 194 8.89 4.33 17.73
N HIS A 195 7.72 4.61 17.17
CA HIS A 195 6.61 3.65 17.05
C HIS A 195 6.30 3.41 15.58
N GLN A 196 5.92 2.18 15.25
CA GLN A 196 5.40 1.85 13.93
C GLN A 196 3.91 1.58 14.00
N MET A 197 3.18 2.11 13.03
CA MET A 197 1.74 1.91 12.89
C MET A 197 1.43 1.36 11.49
N ASP A 198 0.46 0.46 11.40
CA ASP A 198 -0.04 -0.11 10.15
C ASP A 198 -1.52 0.22 9.96
N VAL A 199 -1.85 0.88 8.85
CA VAL A 199 -3.24 1.23 8.53
C VAL A 199 -3.97 0.04 7.93
N ASN A 200 -5.07 -0.35 8.56
CA ASN A 200 -5.89 -1.43 8.01
C ASN A 200 -6.59 -0.97 6.73
N ASN A 201 -6.30 -1.67 5.62
CA ASN A 201 -6.97 -1.45 4.34
C ASN A 201 -6.88 0.01 3.85
N ALA A 202 -5.70 0.62 3.93
CA ALA A 202 -5.52 2.06 3.75
C ALA A 202 -6.18 2.65 2.48
N PHE A 203 -6.05 1.97 1.33
CA PHE A 203 -6.69 2.43 0.08
C PHE A 203 -8.21 2.51 0.12
N LEU A 204 -8.88 1.76 1.01
CA LEU A 204 -10.34 1.81 1.15
C LEU A 204 -10.84 3.04 1.92
N HIS A 205 -9.93 3.78 2.56
CA HIS A 205 -10.26 5.03 3.25
C HIS A 205 -10.22 6.25 2.33
N GLY A 206 -9.59 6.13 1.16
CA GLY A 206 -9.50 7.24 0.21
C GLY A 206 -10.85 7.52 -0.44
N ASP A 207 -11.30 8.77 -0.36
CA ASP A 207 -12.50 9.23 -1.07
C ASP A 207 -12.27 9.16 -2.60
N LEU A 208 -13.32 8.89 -3.38
CA LEU A 208 -13.21 8.80 -4.83
C LEU A 208 -14.09 9.88 -5.47
N ASP A 209 -13.46 10.93 -5.96
CA ASP A 209 -14.16 12.06 -6.60
C ASP A 209 -14.61 11.70 -8.03
N GLU A 210 -13.86 10.82 -8.71
CA GLU A 210 -14.21 10.41 -10.06
C GLU A 210 -15.36 9.40 -10.11
N GLU A 211 -16.19 9.52 -11.14
CA GLU A 211 -17.28 8.60 -11.38
C GLU A 211 -16.78 7.31 -12.03
N VAL A 212 -16.45 6.31 -11.21
CA VAL A 212 -15.98 5.00 -11.66
C VAL A 212 -17.05 3.94 -11.43
N TYR A 213 -17.41 3.23 -12.50
CA TYR A 213 -18.27 2.06 -12.45
C TYR A 213 -17.44 0.79 -12.52
N MET A 214 -17.83 -0.24 -11.78
CA MET A 214 -17.16 -1.53 -11.77
C MET A 214 -18.20 -2.65 -11.95
N HIS A 215 -17.86 -3.69 -12.69
CA HIS A 215 -18.68 -4.89 -12.75
C HIS A 215 -18.85 -5.52 -11.37
N LEU A 216 -19.98 -6.20 -11.16
CA LEU A 216 -20.20 -6.94 -9.92
C LEU A 216 -19.10 -7.99 -9.73
N PRO A 217 -18.58 -8.17 -8.50
CA PRO A 217 -17.58 -9.17 -8.22
C PRO A 217 -18.03 -10.58 -8.62
N PRO A 218 -17.13 -11.45 -9.11
CA PRO A 218 -17.44 -12.85 -9.28
C PRO A 218 -17.95 -13.46 -7.96
N GLY A 219 -19.13 -14.09 -8.00
CA GLY A 219 -19.82 -14.62 -6.82
C GLY A 219 -20.79 -13.66 -6.13
N TYR A 220 -20.79 -12.38 -6.50
CA TYR A 220 -21.71 -11.37 -6.01
C TYR A 220 -22.75 -11.07 -7.11
N SER A 221 -23.89 -11.75 -7.05
CA SER A 221 -24.86 -11.76 -8.16
C SER A 221 -26.06 -10.86 -7.89
N SER A 222 -26.51 -10.16 -8.93
CA SER A 222 -27.84 -9.55 -9.00
C SER A 222 -28.64 -10.22 -10.12
N SER A 223 -29.94 -10.46 -9.90
CA SER A 223 -30.83 -11.08 -10.91
C SER A 223 -31.15 -10.17 -12.10
N ARG A 224 -30.69 -8.92 -12.08
CA ARG A 224 -31.02 -7.88 -13.07
C ARG A 224 -29.83 -7.59 -13.97
N GLN A 225 -30.06 -7.58 -15.28
CA GLN A 225 -29.05 -7.22 -16.27
C GLN A 225 -28.70 -5.73 -16.22
N GLY A 226 -27.45 -5.40 -16.52
CA GLY A 226 -26.95 -4.02 -16.56
C GLY A 226 -26.74 -3.36 -15.20
N ILE A 227 -26.72 -4.15 -14.11
CA ILE A 227 -26.38 -3.67 -12.77
C ILE A 227 -24.86 -3.70 -12.56
N VAL A 228 -24.34 -2.60 -12.00
CA VAL A 228 -22.92 -2.37 -11.73
C VAL A 228 -22.73 -1.77 -10.33
N CYS A 229 -21.51 -1.84 -9.81
CA CYS A 229 -21.09 -1.10 -8.63
C CYS A 229 -20.65 0.30 -9.07
N ARG A 230 -21.29 1.36 -8.56
CA ARG A 230 -20.73 2.72 -8.60
C ARG A 230 -19.81 2.87 -7.40
N LEU A 231 -18.51 3.05 -7.63
CA LEU A 231 -17.55 3.21 -6.55
C LEU A 231 -17.71 4.60 -5.92
N GLN A 232 -17.85 4.63 -4.59
CA GLN A 232 -17.92 5.84 -3.77
C GLN A 232 -16.59 6.10 -3.05
N LYS A 233 -15.79 5.04 -2.86
CA LYS A 233 -14.45 5.09 -2.29
C LYS A 233 -13.46 4.36 -3.17
N SER A 234 -12.20 4.68 -2.96
CA SER A 234 -11.10 4.03 -3.65
C SER A 234 -11.06 2.54 -3.33
N LEU A 235 -10.78 1.74 -4.37
CA LEU A 235 -10.61 0.30 -4.26
C LEU A 235 -9.18 -0.07 -4.68
N TYR A 236 -8.68 -1.20 -4.17
CA TYR A 236 -7.41 -1.76 -4.62
C TYR A 236 -7.36 -1.84 -6.14
N GLY A 237 -6.22 -1.48 -6.74
CA GLY A 237 -5.99 -1.62 -8.18
C GLY A 237 -6.48 -0.46 -9.04
N LEU A 238 -7.27 0.48 -8.49
CA LEU A 238 -7.50 1.77 -9.15
C LEU A 238 -6.20 2.56 -9.25
N ARG A 239 -6.03 3.30 -10.35
CA ARG A 239 -4.81 4.08 -10.60
C ARG A 239 -4.61 5.22 -9.60
N GLN A 240 -5.69 5.85 -9.17
CA GLN A 240 -5.67 6.97 -8.22
C GLN A 240 -5.74 6.53 -6.74
N ALA A 241 -5.97 5.25 -6.44
CA ALA A 241 -6.16 4.80 -5.05
C ALA A 241 -5.03 5.20 -4.07
N PRO A 242 -3.73 5.09 -4.43
CA PRO A 242 -2.66 5.55 -3.54
C PRO A 242 -2.71 7.06 -3.26
N ARG A 243 -3.09 7.87 -4.27
CA ARG A 243 -3.23 9.31 -4.14
C ARG A 243 -4.39 9.65 -3.21
N ASN A 244 -5.54 9.04 -3.43
CA ASN A 244 -6.76 9.35 -2.69
C ASN A 244 -6.62 8.97 -1.22
N TRP A 245 -5.97 7.84 -0.94
CA TRP A 245 -5.55 7.48 0.41
C TRP A 245 -4.64 8.55 1.03
N TYR A 246 -3.56 8.91 0.32
CA TYR A 246 -2.62 9.90 0.83
C TYR A 246 -3.28 11.26 1.08
N ALA A 247 -4.18 11.70 0.21
CA ALA A 247 -4.97 12.92 0.36
C ALA A 247 -5.78 12.89 1.68
N LYS A 248 -6.51 11.80 1.91
CA LYS A 248 -7.32 11.62 3.12
C LYS A 248 -6.49 11.61 4.40
N LEU A 249 -5.34 10.96 4.34
CA LEU A 249 -4.39 10.92 5.45
C LEU A 249 -3.82 12.33 5.71
N ALA A 250 -3.36 13.03 4.69
CA ALA A 250 -2.79 14.37 4.79
C ALA A 250 -3.78 15.40 5.35
N GLU A 251 -5.06 15.32 4.94
CA GLU A 251 -6.16 16.10 5.51
C GLU A 251 -6.28 15.84 7.02
N SER A 252 -6.29 14.57 7.41
CA SER A 252 -6.43 14.15 8.81
C SER A 252 -5.23 14.55 9.67
N MET A 253 -4.00 14.47 9.12
CA MET A 253 -2.78 14.98 9.76
C MET A 253 -2.87 16.49 10.00
N SER A 254 -3.34 17.23 8.99
CA SER A 254 -3.49 18.69 9.06
C SER A 254 -4.54 19.10 10.10
N HIS A 255 -5.67 18.40 10.16
CA HIS A 255 -6.70 18.61 11.19
C HIS A 255 -6.21 18.38 12.62
N TYR A 256 -5.31 17.40 12.84
CA TYR A 256 -4.66 17.21 14.14
C TYR A 256 -3.69 18.37 14.49
N GLY A 257 -3.13 19.02 13.47
CA GLY A 257 -2.20 20.15 13.60
C GLY A 257 -0.78 19.87 13.11
N PHE A 258 -0.57 18.76 12.40
CA PHE A 258 0.71 18.53 11.72
C PHE A 258 0.87 19.46 10.51
N ARG A 259 2.12 19.78 10.18
CA ARG A 259 2.50 20.47 8.96
C ARG A 259 3.32 19.55 8.08
N GLN A 260 2.99 19.48 6.80
CA GLN A 260 3.76 18.71 5.83
C GLN A 260 5.13 19.37 5.59
N SER A 261 6.18 18.55 5.54
CA SER A 261 7.54 19.02 5.25
C SER A 261 7.75 19.29 3.76
N GLY A 262 8.38 20.42 3.43
CA GLY A 262 8.80 20.73 2.05
C GLY A 262 9.99 19.90 1.56
N ALA A 263 10.78 19.33 2.47
CA ALA A 263 11.93 18.49 2.11
C ALA A 263 11.49 17.09 1.65
N ASP A 264 10.43 16.56 2.27
CA ASP A 264 9.81 15.30 1.94
C ASP A 264 8.31 15.36 2.26
N HIS A 265 7.45 15.31 1.25
CA HIS A 265 6.00 15.40 1.45
C HIS A 265 5.43 14.20 2.21
N SER A 266 6.16 13.08 2.30
CA SER A 266 5.76 11.97 3.15
C SER A 266 6.01 12.22 4.65
N LEU A 267 6.75 13.28 5.00
CA LEU A 267 7.05 13.65 6.38
C LEU A 267 6.10 14.77 6.85
N PHE A 268 5.48 14.53 8.00
CA PHE A 268 4.65 15.49 8.72
C PHE A 268 5.32 15.82 10.05
N VAL A 269 5.34 17.10 10.43
CA VAL A 269 5.93 17.59 11.68
C VAL A 269 4.89 18.34 12.49
N PHE A 270 4.78 18.01 13.77
CA PHE A 270 4.01 18.72 14.77
C PHE A 270 4.98 19.31 15.79
N ASN A 271 4.90 20.61 16.00
CA ASN A 271 5.70 21.31 17.00
C ASN A 271 4.81 22.31 17.74
N ARG A 272 4.74 22.19 19.07
CA ARG A 272 4.05 23.13 19.96
C ARG A 272 4.84 23.26 21.26
N GLY A 273 5.53 24.39 21.44
CA GLY A 273 6.40 24.61 22.60
C GLY A 273 7.51 23.57 22.63
N ASP A 274 7.62 22.83 23.73
CA ASP A 274 8.61 21.76 23.89
C ASP A 274 8.13 20.41 23.33
N ILE A 275 6.92 20.33 22.79
CA ILE A 275 6.38 19.08 22.21
C ILE A 275 6.76 19.00 20.74
N PHE A 276 7.45 17.91 20.39
CA PHE A 276 7.80 17.56 19.02
C PHE A 276 7.27 16.17 18.67
N LEU A 277 6.56 16.06 17.55
CA LEU A 277 6.28 14.80 16.87
C LEU A 277 6.60 14.90 15.38
N ALA A 278 7.04 13.79 14.82
CA ALA A 278 7.19 13.58 13.39
C ALA A 278 6.47 12.29 13.00
N ALA A 279 5.70 12.33 11.91
CA ALA A 279 5.07 11.17 11.32
C ALA A 279 5.55 11.02 9.88
N LEU A 280 6.24 9.91 9.57
CA LEU A 280 6.72 9.59 8.23
C LEU A 280 5.84 8.49 7.64
N VAL A 281 5.19 8.81 6.53
CA VAL A 281 4.20 7.94 5.87
C VAL A 281 4.83 7.18 4.71
N TYR A 282 4.72 5.87 4.72
CA TYR A 282 5.03 5.00 3.59
C TYR A 282 3.83 4.10 3.28
N VAL A 283 2.96 4.56 2.37
CA VAL A 283 1.74 3.85 1.96
C VAL A 283 0.87 3.50 3.17
N ASP A 284 0.89 2.25 3.64
CA ASP A 284 0.09 1.74 4.76
C ASP A 284 0.85 1.84 6.10
N ASP A 285 2.19 1.95 6.07
CA ASP A 285 3.05 2.05 7.25
C ASP A 285 3.27 3.52 7.65
N ILE A 286 3.19 3.83 8.94
CA ILE A 286 3.48 5.14 9.49
C ILE A 286 4.50 4.99 10.62
N LEU A 287 5.65 5.66 10.47
CA LEU A 287 6.65 5.77 11.51
C LEU A 287 6.39 7.04 12.32
N VAL A 288 6.07 6.88 13.60
CA VAL A 288 5.81 7.99 14.53
C VAL A 288 7.01 8.14 15.46
N VAL A 289 7.56 9.35 15.48
CA VAL A 289 8.67 9.73 16.34
C VAL A 289 8.24 10.90 17.21
N GLY A 290 8.57 10.91 18.50
CA GLY A 290 8.26 12.05 19.34
C GLY A 290 8.99 12.07 20.66
N ASN A 291 9.06 13.27 21.25
CA ASN A 291 9.73 13.49 22.53
C ASN A 291 8.78 13.47 23.73
N ASN A 292 7.49 13.25 23.50
CA ASN A 292 6.46 13.26 24.55
C ASN A 292 5.52 12.07 24.38
N HIS A 293 5.59 11.14 25.34
CA HIS A 293 4.83 9.89 25.33
C HIS A 293 3.31 10.08 25.26
N GLU A 294 2.78 11.03 26.04
CA GLU A 294 1.34 11.29 26.10
C GLU A 294 0.82 11.80 24.76
N GLN A 295 1.57 12.70 24.12
CA GLN A 295 1.20 13.25 22.82
C GLN A 295 1.32 12.21 21.71
N CYS A 296 2.34 11.34 21.75
CA CYS A 296 2.43 10.18 20.87
C CYS A 296 1.18 9.32 21.02
N THR A 297 0.79 8.98 22.26
CA THR A 297 -0.39 8.15 22.55
C THR A 297 -1.71 8.82 22.16
N CYS A 298 -1.85 10.14 22.34
CA CYS A 298 -3.00 10.91 21.86
C CYS A 298 -3.11 10.87 20.33
N PHE A 299 -2.00 11.06 19.63
CA PHE A 299 -1.96 11.02 18.18
C PHE A 299 -2.27 9.62 17.64
N LYS A 300 -1.68 8.57 18.23
CA LYS A 300 -1.99 7.17 17.89
C LYS A 300 -3.48 6.86 18.01
N ARG A 301 -4.12 7.28 19.11
CA ARG A 301 -5.57 7.12 19.32
C ARG A 301 -6.42 7.94 18.34
N TYR A 302 -5.95 9.13 17.96
CA TYR A 302 -6.63 9.93 16.93
C TYR A 302 -6.61 9.20 15.58
N LEU A 303 -5.42 8.75 15.15
CA LEU A 303 -5.25 8.00 13.92
C LEU A 303 -6.10 6.71 13.90
N ASP A 304 -6.14 5.95 15.00
CA ASP A 304 -6.96 4.75 15.12
C ASP A 304 -8.47 5.05 14.94
N ARG A 305 -8.97 6.15 15.51
CA ARG A 305 -10.37 6.57 15.30
C ARG A 305 -10.66 6.94 13.84
N CYS A 306 -9.70 7.51 13.13
CA CYS A 306 -9.87 7.91 11.73
C CYS A 306 -9.83 6.71 10.77
N PHE A 307 -8.89 5.79 10.98
CA PHE A 307 -8.52 4.80 9.97
C PHE A 307 -8.44 3.35 10.46
N ARG A 308 -8.75 3.08 11.73
CA ARG A 308 -8.60 1.77 12.38
C ARG A 308 -7.18 1.23 12.19
N ILE A 309 -6.28 1.58 13.08
CA ILE A 309 -4.85 1.33 12.92
C ILE A 309 -4.37 0.26 13.89
N LYS A 310 -3.41 -0.55 13.45
CA LYS A 310 -2.66 -1.44 14.31
C LYS A 310 -1.43 -0.73 14.84
N ASP A 311 -1.34 -0.62 16.16
CA ASP A 311 -0.11 -0.26 16.84
C ASP A 311 0.82 -1.48 16.84
N LEU A 312 1.99 -1.34 16.19
CA LEU A 312 3.00 -2.41 16.12
C LEU A 312 4.06 -2.28 17.22
N GLU A 313 3.79 -1.45 18.24
CA GLU A 313 4.67 -1.18 19.39
C GLU A 313 6.01 -0.51 18.95
N PRO A 314 7.09 -0.49 19.77
CA PRO A 314 8.36 0.07 19.34
C PRO A 314 8.87 -0.58 18.05
N VAL A 315 9.36 0.25 17.14
CA VAL A 315 9.75 -0.18 15.80
C VAL A 315 10.80 -1.29 15.87
N ARG A 316 10.58 -2.40 15.18
CA ARG A 316 11.61 -3.45 15.05
C ARG A 316 12.19 -3.50 13.65
N TYR A 317 11.35 -3.24 12.66
CA TYR A 317 11.74 -3.30 11.27
C TYR A 317 10.92 -2.29 10.45
N PHE A 318 11.59 -1.38 9.76
CA PHE A 318 10.93 -0.40 8.90
C PHE A 318 11.69 -0.25 7.59
N LEU A 319 11.04 -0.56 6.47
CA LEU A 319 11.59 -0.41 5.11
C LEU A 319 12.99 -0.99 4.89
N GLY A 320 13.26 -2.20 5.41
CA GLY A 320 14.58 -2.82 5.27
C GLY A 320 15.58 -2.48 6.37
N ILE A 321 15.20 -1.63 7.32
CA ILE A 321 16.04 -1.23 8.45
C ILE A 321 15.56 -1.95 9.69
N GLU A 322 16.45 -2.75 10.30
CA GLU A 322 16.22 -3.37 11.60
C GLU A 322 16.65 -2.43 12.73
N VAL A 323 15.84 -2.30 13.76
CA VAL A 323 16.06 -1.40 14.90
C VAL A 323 16.13 -2.23 16.17
N PHE A 324 17.26 -2.16 16.87
CA PHE A 324 17.47 -2.84 18.13
C PHE A 324 17.31 -1.86 19.30
N HIS A 325 16.61 -2.29 20.33
CA HIS A 325 16.35 -1.49 21.52
C HIS A 325 17.22 -2.06 22.64
N SER A 326 18.14 -1.26 23.17
CA SER A 326 18.95 -1.63 24.35
C SER A 326 18.48 -0.82 25.55
N GLY A 327 17.83 -1.46 26.51
CA GLY A 327 17.35 -0.84 27.75
C GLY A 327 15.97 -1.38 28.21
N PRO A 328 15.60 -1.21 29.48
CA PRO A 328 14.24 -1.50 29.95
C PRO A 328 13.20 -0.62 29.22
N VAL A 329 11.97 -1.11 29.10
CA VAL A 329 10.88 -0.65 28.20
C VAL A 329 10.49 0.84 28.33
N GLY A 330 11.06 1.61 29.26
CA GLY A 330 10.86 3.06 29.43
C GLY A 330 12.09 3.95 29.16
N GLU A 331 13.29 3.37 28.98
CA GLU A 331 14.56 4.08 28.72
C GLU A 331 15.27 3.47 27.50
N ALA A 332 14.52 3.21 26.43
CA ALA A 332 15.05 2.52 25.26
C ALA A 332 16.03 3.43 24.49
N THR A 333 17.33 3.26 24.72
CA THR A 333 18.35 3.75 23.78
C THR A 333 18.29 2.85 22.56
N CYS A 334 17.82 3.39 21.43
CA CYS A 334 17.71 2.66 20.18
C CYS A 334 19.08 2.60 19.49
N HIS A 335 19.59 1.40 19.24
CA HIS A 335 20.73 1.19 18.35
C HIS A 335 20.23 0.77 16.98
N ILE A 336 20.46 1.60 15.97
CA ILE A 336 20.23 1.23 14.58
C ILE A 336 21.43 0.40 14.15
N ILE A 337 21.34 -0.92 14.28
CA ILE A 337 22.34 -1.82 13.70
C ILE A 337 22.16 -1.78 12.20
N ASN A 338 23.06 -1.05 11.59
CA ASN A 338 23.02 -0.74 10.20
C ASN A 338 23.43 -1.99 9.39
N LEU A 339 22.47 -2.78 8.91
CA LEU A 339 22.67 -3.60 7.71
C LEU A 339 22.69 -2.66 6.48
N MET A 340 23.54 -1.62 6.48
CA MET A 340 23.74 -0.73 5.33
C MET A 340 24.44 -1.42 4.15
N ALA A 341 24.71 -2.73 4.23
CA ALA A 341 25.47 -3.48 3.23
C ALA A 341 24.63 -4.38 2.31
N THR A 342 23.33 -4.62 2.56
CA THR A 342 22.54 -5.58 1.75
C THR A 342 21.66 -4.96 0.68
N TRP A 343 21.35 -3.66 0.73
CA TRP A 343 20.52 -3.02 -0.32
C TRP A 343 21.30 -2.62 -1.58
N THR A 344 22.61 -2.37 -1.50
CA THR A 344 23.45 -2.11 -2.68
C THR A 344 23.61 -3.33 -3.59
N LYS A 345 23.21 -4.53 -3.14
CA LYS A 345 23.19 -5.77 -3.95
C LYS A 345 21.79 -6.15 -4.45
N LEU A 346 20.72 -5.48 -4.01
CA LEU A 346 19.34 -5.76 -4.42
C LEU A 346 18.76 -4.74 -5.42
N THR A 347 19.58 -3.81 -5.91
CA THR A 347 19.26 -2.97 -7.09
C THR A 347 19.24 -3.75 -8.41
N SER A 348 19.28 -5.09 -8.37
CA SER A 348 18.93 -5.97 -9.51
C SER A 348 17.48 -6.48 -9.47
N PHE A 349 16.66 -6.05 -8.51
CA PHE A 349 15.20 -6.17 -8.67
C PHE A 349 14.74 -5.20 -9.75
N SER A 350 14.46 -5.78 -10.92
CA SER A 350 13.94 -5.11 -12.08
C SER A 350 12.74 -4.22 -11.69
N PRO A 351 12.63 -2.99 -12.23
CA PRO A 351 11.36 -2.29 -12.22
C PRO A 351 10.32 -3.22 -12.83
N CYS A 352 9.08 -3.17 -12.31
CA CYS A 352 7.91 -3.85 -12.86
C CYS A 352 8.07 -3.98 -14.38
N ARG A 353 8.29 -5.22 -14.86
CA ARG A 353 8.13 -5.51 -16.28
C ARG A 353 6.71 -5.08 -16.63
N GLN A 354 6.60 -4.00 -17.39
CA GLN A 354 5.51 -3.84 -18.32
C GLN A 354 5.53 -5.11 -19.18
N LEU A 355 4.59 -6.02 -18.92
CA LEU A 355 4.27 -7.03 -19.92
C LEU A 355 3.78 -6.24 -21.12
N GLY A 356 4.48 -6.48 -22.22
CA GLY A 356 4.39 -5.72 -23.44
C GLY A 356 2.98 -5.69 -24.02
N GLU A 357 2.76 -4.60 -24.73
CA GLU A 357 1.77 -4.43 -25.77
C GLU A 357 1.68 -5.71 -26.61
N GLY A 358 0.55 -6.41 -26.49
CA GLY A 358 -0.01 -7.20 -27.58
C GLY A 358 -1.02 -6.31 -28.28
N GLN A 359 -0.86 -6.19 -29.60
CA GLN A 359 -1.70 -5.42 -30.52
C GLN A 359 -3.20 -5.69 -30.37
#